data_AF-A0A1L3ZB83-F1
#
_entry.id   AF-A0A1L3ZB83-F1
#
_cell.length_a   1.000
_cell.length_b   1.000
_cell.length_c   1.000
_cell.angle_alpha   90.00
_cell.angle_beta   90.00
_cell.angle_gamma   90.00
#
_symmetry.space_group_name_H-M   'P 1'
#
loop_
_entity.id
_entity.type
_entity.pdbx_description
1 polymer ?
#
loop_
_entity_poly.entity_id
_entity_poly.type
_entity_poly.pdbx_seq_one_letter_code
_entity_poly.pdbx_strand_id
1 'polypeptide(L)'
;MKMRVERGRLVPATTYDAERLDSYRVGSTVNVRFTADRMRPLERKYRAILGKVIKECATPWTNAEAAHQALKLACGYVNVGKTASGQFMQWPRSIAEFEDPEMEDYYESVLAILRRITGVDVEALRKETAHIVENEDPDPATGEIIEHETTESGSSPHPEPDADEATPPASSAEIDESPSSSISPIPDASTPDGGPAPGEDPAGGETAPSQPPAGSENEVLIRFAADLLPKAANAEISTGTLKAIEKRWIEGAIAGLSDDGKDTARLICATMRNIANGKVKLKDEAAELADVLGCSPSAIGG
;
A
#
# COMPACT_ATOMS: atom_id res chain seq x y z
N MET A 1 1.62 -20.62 25.21
CA MET A 1 0.56 -21.44 25.83
C MET A 1 -0.75 -21.07 25.16
N LYS A 2 -1.45 -22.03 24.57
CA LYS A 2 -2.73 -21.80 23.88
C LYS A 2 -3.89 -22.15 24.82
N MET A 3 -4.90 -21.30 24.83
CA MET A 3 -6.11 -21.45 25.64
C MET A 3 -7.32 -21.35 24.72
N ARG A 4 -8.30 -22.22 24.92
CA ARG A 4 -9.60 -22.19 24.22
C ARG A 4 -10.68 -21.69 25.17
N VAL A 5 -11.63 -20.94 24.63
CA VAL A 5 -12.79 -20.45 25.39
C VAL A 5 -13.89 -21.49 25.30
N GLU A 6 -14.17 -22.19 26.39
CA GLU A 6 -15.30 -23.12 26.50
C GLU A 6 -16.24 -22.65 27.59
N ARG A 7 -17.52 -22.47 27.25
CA ARG A 7 -18.58 -22.11 28.22
C ARG A 7 -18.23 -20.90 29.11
N GLY A 8 -17.54 -19.92 28.55
CA GLY A 8 -17.11 -18.71 29.28
C GLY A 8 -15.91 -18.89 30.21
N ARG A 9 -15.16 -20.00 30.10
CA ARG A 9 -13.91 -20.26 30.84
C ARG A 9 -12.77 -20.52 29.85
N LEU A 10 -11.55 -20.11 30.25
CA LEU A 10 -10.34 -20.45 29.51
C LEU A 10 -9.88 -21.85 29.93
N VAL A 11 -9.84 -22.77 28.97
CA VAL A 11 -9.37 -24.15 29.14
C VAL A 11 -8.09 -24.30 28.30
N PRO A 12 -7.05 -25.01 28.76
CA PRO A 12 -5.87 -25.28 27.93
C PRO A 12 -6.27 -25.96 26.62
N ALA A 13 -5.71 -25.47 25.51
CA ALA A 13 -6.06 -25.98 24.19
C ALA A 13 -5.45 -27.36 23.92
N THR A 14 -4.24 -27.60 24.43
CA THR A 14 -3.48 -28.85 24.26
C THR A 14 -3.07 -29.46 25.61
N THR A 15 -2.74 -30.76 25.64
CA THR A 15 -2.23 -31.45 26.84
C THR A 15 -0.95 -30.79 27.37
N TYR A 16 -0.06 -30.37 26.46
CA TYR A 16 1.15 -29.63 26.82
C TYR A 16 0.84 -28.29 27.52
N ASP A 17 -0.20 -27.59 27.07
CA ASP A 17 -0.65 -26.35 27.73
C ASP A 17 -1.23 -26.64 29.12
N ALA A 18 -1.86 -27.79 29.33
CA ALA A 18 -2.39 -28.20 30.63
C ALA A 18 -1.28 -28.52 31.64
N GLU A 19 -0.28 -29.32 31.24
CA GLU A 19 0.90 -29.61 32.08
C GLU A 19 1.67 -28.33 32.42
N ARG A 20 1.79 -27.43 31.45
CA ARG A 20 2.43 -26.13 31.67
C ARG A 20 1.62 -25.25 32.61
N LEU A 21 0.29 -25.31 32.58
CA LEU A 21 -0.56 -24.59 33.52
C LEU A 21 -0.45 -25.15 34.94
N ASP A 22 -0.39 -26.48 35.08
CA ASP A 22 -0.25 -27.17 36.37
C ASP A 22 1.12 -26.95 37.02
N SER A 23 2.15 -26.61 36.23
CA SER A 23 3.46 -26.23 36.75
C SER A 23 3.46 -24.92 37.55
N TYR A 24 2.45 -24.06 37.38
CA TYR A 24 2.34 -22.81 38.13
C TYR A 24 1.74 -23.04 39.52
N ARG A 25 2.21 -22.26 40.50
CA ARG A 25 1.70 -22.34 41.87
C ARG A 25 0.22 -21.94 41.92
N VAL A 26 -0.60 -22.75 42.60
CA VAL A 26 -2.02 -22.45 42.84
C VAL A 26 -2.16 -21.07 43.48
N GLY A 27 -2.96 -20.20 42.84
CA GLY A 27 -3.14 -18.79 43.24
C GLY A 27 -2.32 -17.76 42.45
N SER A 28 -1.45 -18.20 41.53
CA SER A 28 -0.72 -17.29 40.63
C SER A 28 -1.66 -16.67 39.59
N THR A 29 -1.52 -15.38 39.34
CA THR A 29 -2.25 -14.68 38.28
C THR A 29 -1.50 -14.78 36.96
N VAL A 30 -2.20 -15.17 35.89
CA VAL A 30 -1.64 -15.26 34.53
C VAL A 30 -2.32 -14.22 33.66
N ASN A 31 -1.54 -13.35 33.02
CA ASN A 31 -2.05 -12.40 32.03
C ASN A 31 -2.24 -13.13 30.69
N VAL A 32 -3.49 -13.27 30.26
CA VAL A 32 -3.83 -13.86 28.97
C VAL A 32 -4.15 -12.73 27.99
N ARG A 33 -3.38 -12.64 26.91
CA ARG A 33 -3.65 -11.72 25.80
C ARG A 33 -4.27 -12.50 24.65
N PHE A 34 -5.45 -12.07 24.19
CA PHE A 34 -6.01 -12.55 22.93
C PHE A 34 -5.10 -12.07 21.80
N THR A 35 -4.32 -13.00 21.26
CA THR A 35 -3.56 -12.76 20.04
C THR A 35 -4.45 -13.25 18.92
N ALA A 36 -5.14 -12.34 18.23
CA ALA A 36 -5.83 -12.67 17.00
C ALA A 36 -4.75 -12.94 15.94
N ASP A 37 -4.19 -14.14 15.96
CA ASP A 37 -3.18 -14.60 15.02
C ASP A 37 -3.81 -14.99 13.68
N ARG A 38 -4.77 -14.18 13.22
CA ARG A 38 -5.29 -14.28 11.86
C ARG A 38 -4.53 -13.27 11.02
N MET A 39 -3.32 -13.67 10.62
CA MET A 39 -2.71 -13.09 9.44
C MET A 39 -3.77 -13.10 8.33
N ARG A 40 -4.04 -11.93 7.73
CA ARG A 40 -5.14 -11.80 6.78
C ARG A 40 -4.89 -12.76 5.61
N PRO A 41 -5.94 -13.37 5.01
CA PRO A 41 -5.76 -14.28 3.89
C PRO A 41 -4.92 -13.68 2.75
N LEU A 42 -5.06 -12.38 2.49
CA LEU A 42 -4.26 -11.66 1.49
C LEU A 42 -2.77 -11.53 1.89
N GLU A 43 -2.47 -11.26 3.17
CA GLU A 43 -1.09 -11.18 3.66
C GLU A 43 -0.39 -12.54 3.55
N ARG A 44 -1.10 -13.62 3.86
CA ARG A 44 -0.57 -14.98 3.72
C ARG A 44 -0.23 -15.31 2.26
N LYS A 45 -1.15 -15.01 1.32
CA LYS A 45 -0.92 -15.16 -0.13
C LYS A 45 0.31 -14.35 -0.57
N TYR A 46 0.39 -13.10 -0.15
CA TYR A 46 1.51 -12.22 -0.43
C TYR A 46 2.85 -12.80 0.05
N ARG A 47 2.94 -13.23 1.32
CA ARG A 47 4.16 -13.80 1.88
C ARG A 47 4.57 -15.10 1.17
N ALA A 48 3.60 -15.94 0.81
CA ALA A 48 3.85 -17.18 0.05
C ALA A 48 4.44 -16.87 -1.34
N ILE A 49 3.83 -15.93 -2.08
CA ILE A 49 4.33 -15.51 -3.39
C ILE A 49 5.74 -14.92 -3.27
N LEU A 50 5.98 -14.05 -2.29
CA LEU A 50 7.30 -13.44 -2.10
C LEU A 50 8.37 -14.50 -1.80
N GLY A 51 8.06 -15.46 -0.93
CA GLY A 51 8.96 -16.57 -0.62
C GLY A 51 9.26 -17.45 -1.84
N LYS A 52 8.28 -17.67 -2.71
CA LYS A 52 8.46 -18.41 -3.96
C LYS A 52 9.32 -17.64 -4.96
N VAL A 53 9.03 -16.35 -5.16
CA VAL A 53 9.77 -15.48 -6.08
C VAL A 53 11.25 -15.38 -5.69
N ILE A 54 11.57 -15.31 -4.40
CA ILE A 54 12.98 -15.22 -3.97
C ILE A 54 13.73 -16.54 -4.16
N LYS A 55 13.04 -17.68 -4.06
CA LYS A 55 13.64 -19.00 -4.30
C LYS A 55 13.83 -19.29 -5.79
N GLU A 56 12.87 -18.90 -6.62
CA GLU A 56 12.83 -19.29 -8.03
C GLU A 56 13.35 -18.23 -8.99
N CYS A 57 13.30 -16.94 -8.61
CA CYS A 57 13.73 -15.84 -9.47
C CYS A 57 15.05 -15.23 -8.98
N ALA A 58 15.86 -14.76 -9.93
CA ALA A 58 17.00 -13.90 -9.64
C ALA A 58 16.48 -12.55 -9.15
N THR A 59 16.44 -12.36 -7.83
CA THR A 59 16.04 -11.10 -7.21
C THR A 59 17.26 -10.39 -6.61
N PRO A 60 17.24 -9.04 -6.51
CA PRO A 60 18.33 -8.29 -5.89
C PRO A 60 18.34 -8.40 -4.36
N TRP A 61 17.42 -9.17 -3.76
CA TRP A 61 17.25 -9.26 -2.31
C TRP A 61 17.82 -10.57 -1.77
N THR A 62 18.48 -10.49 -0.63
CA THR A 62 19.09 -11.66 0.02
C THR A 62 18.08 -12.53 0.77
N ASN A 63 16.98 -11.94 1.25
CA ASN A 63 15.94 -12.64 2.00
C ASN A 63 14.54 -12.04 1.80
N ALA A 64 13.51 -12.77 2.25
CA ALA A 64 12.10 -12.35 2.15
C ALA A 64 11.78 -11.07 2.91
N GLU A 65 12.42 -10.83 4.05
CA GLU A 65 12.19 -9.63 4.85
C GLU A 65 12.80 -8.37 4.21
N ALA A 66 13.99 -8.47 3.61
CA ALA A 66 14.63 -7.39 2.86
C ALA A 66 13.82 -7.04 1.61
N ALA A 67 13.33 -8.05 0.89
CA ALA A 67 12.42 -7.83 -0.22
C ALA A 67 11.12 -7.17 0.23
N HIS A 68 10.54 -7.62 1.36
CA HIS A 68 9.34 -7.03 1.94
C HIS A 68 9.52 -5.54 2.28
N GLN A 69 10.64 -5.19 2.93
CA GLN A 69 10.96 -3.79 3.26
C GLN A 69 11.20 -2.95 2.00
N ALA A 70 11.95 -3.47 1.03
CA ALA A 70 12.21 -2.77 -0.23
C ALA A 70 10.92 -2.54 -1.03
N LEU A 71 10.02 -3.52 -1.05
CA LEU A 71 8.72 -3.41 -1.72
C LEU A 71 7.83 -2.35 -1.05
N LYS A 72 7.79 -2.29 0.29
CA LYS A 72 7.08 -1.22 1.01
C LYS A 72 7.60 0.16 0.67
N LEU A 73 8.92 0.32 0.61
CA LEU A 73 9.56 1.58 0.21
C LEU A 73 9.21 1.93 -1.25
N ALA A 74 9.28 0.97 -2.16
CA ALA A 74 9.00 1.16 -3.58
C ALA A 74 7.53 1.51 -3.86
N CYS A 75 6.59 0.97 -3.07
CA CYS A 75 5.17 1.31 -3.16
C CYS A 75 4.81 2.64 -2.46
N GLY A 76 5.74 3.25 -1.71
CA GLY A 76 5.50 4.53 -1.03
C GLY A 76 4.69 4.43 0.26
N TYR A 77 4.47 3.23 0.81
CA TYR A 77 3.82 3.05 2.11
C TYR A 77 4.83 3.27 3.24
N VAL A 78 5.25 4.52 3.40
CA VAL A 78 6.21 4.96 4.40
C VAL A 78 5.59 5.96 5.35
N ASN A 79 5.88 5.79 6.63
CA ASN A 79 5.62 6.81 7.63
C ASN A 79 6.77 7.81 7.58
N VAL A 80 6.42 9.09 7.56
CA VAL A 80 7.39 10.19 7.58
C VAL A 80 7.41 10.76 8.99
N GLY A 81 8.61 10.87 9.57
CA GLY A 81 8.82 11.56 10.84
C GLY A 81 10.03 12.46 10.79
N LYS A 82 10.26 13.16 11.90
CA LYS A 82 11.48 13.93 12.12
C LYS A 82 12.27 13.28 13.25
N THR A 83 13.57 13.15 13.06
CA THR A 83 14.49 12.77 14.14
C THR A 83 14.53 13.90 15.19
N ALA A 84 15.08 13.61 16.37
CA ALA A 84 15.32 14.63 17.39
C ALA A 84 16.23 15.78 16.89
N SER A 85 17.04 15.53 15.86
CA SER A 85 17.87 16.52 15.17
C SER A 85 17.11 17.33 14.10
N GLY A 86 15.82 17.09 13.90
CA GLY A 86 14.99 17.78 12.91
C GLY A 86 15.15 17.28 11.47
N GLN A 87 15.97 16.24 11.22
CA GLN A 87 16.10 15.62 9.91
C GLN A 87 14.88 14.75 9.61
N PHE A 88 14.38 14.80 8.37
CA PHE A 88 13.30 13.94 7.93
C PHE A 88 13.80 12.49 7.81
N MET A 89 13.07 11.56 8.43
CA MET A 89 13.32 10.13 8.33
C MET A 89 12.07 9.43 7.83
N GLN A 90 12.26 8.46 6.95
CA GLN A 90 11.18 7.63 6.42
C GLN A 90 11.39 6.21 6.92
N TRP A 91 10.32 5.59 7.43
CA TRP A 91 10.33 4.16 7.76
C TRP A 91 9.13 3.46 7.13
N PRO A 92 9.30 2.21 6.68
CA PRO A 92 8.19 1.44 6.12
C PRO A 92 7.03 1.33 7.12
N ARG A 93 5.80 1.56 6.67
CA ARG A 93 4.60 1.35 7.47
C ARG A 93 4.41 -0.16 7.75
N SER A 94 3.84 -0.48 8.90
CA SER A 94 3.51 -1.88 9.21
C SER A 94 2.34 -2.35 8.35
N ILE A 95 2.46 -3.53 7.75
CA ILE A 95 1.38 -4.10 6.92
C ILE A 95 0.15 -4.46 7.76
N ALA A 96 0.36 -4.69 9.06
CA ALA A 96 -0.72 -4.97 10.01
C ALA A 96 -1.64 -3.75 10.22
N GLU A 97 -1.17 -2.54 9.91
CA GLU A 97 -1.94 -1.30 10.02
C GLU A 97 -2.78 -1.02 8.77
N PHE A 98 -2.60 -1.78 7.69
CA PHE A 98 -3.30 -1.50 6.44
C PHE A 98 -4.77 -1.88 6.59
N GLU A 99 -5.67 -1.11 5.97
CA GLU A 99 -7.06 -1.54 5.82
C GLU A 99 -7.19 -2.59 4.69
N ASP A 100 -8.27 -3.36 4.67
CA ASP A 100 -8.48 -4.38 3.62
C ASP A 100 -8.38 -3.82 2.18
N PRO A 101 -9.01 -2.68 1.83
CA PRO A 101 -8.83 -2.09 0.50
C PRO A 101 -7.39 -1.59 0.26
N GLU A 102 -6.71 -1.11 1.30
CA GLU A 102 -5.32 -0.66 1.21
C GLU A 102 -4.37 -1.84 0.95
N MET A 103 -4.66 -2.99 1.54
CA MET A 103 -3.90 -4.22 1.36
C MET A 103 -4.07 -4.80 -0.05
N GLU A 104 -5.26 -4.67 -0.66
CA GLU A 104 -5.49 -5.05 -2.06
C GLU A 104 -4.68 -4.15 -3.01
N ASP A 105 -4.76 -2.83 -2.86
CA ASP A 105 -3.98 -1.86 -3.64
C ASP A 105 -2.46 -2.13 -3.51
N TYR A 106 -1.99 -2.39 -2.29
CA TYR A 106 -0.60 -2.75 -2.02
C TYR A 106 -0.22 -4.06 -2.71
N TYR A 107 -1.05 -5.08 -2.61
CA TYR A 107 -0.81 -6.38 -3.23
C TYR A 107 -0.67 -6.24 -4.74
N GLU A 108 -1.57 -5.53 -5.42
CA GLU A 108 -1.48 -5.29 -6.86
C GLU A 108 -0.21 -4.52 -7.25
N SER A 109 0.10 -3.47 -6.48
CA SER A 109 1.30 -2.64 -6.69
C SER A 109 2.58 -3.46 -6.57
N VAL A 110 2.68 -4.33 -5.56
CA VAL A 110 3.82 -5.24 -5.41
C VAL A 110 3.93 -6.14 -6.62
N LEU A 111 2.83 -6.75 -7.08
CA LEU A 111 2.91 -7.73 -8.17
C LEU A 111 3.31 -7.07 -9.48
N ALA A 112 2.89 -5.83 -9.72
CA ALA A 112 3.37 -5.03 -10.84
C ALA A 112 4.90 -4.78 -10.76
N ILE A 113 5.42 -4.48 -9.56
CA ILE A 113 6.85 -4.30 -9.33
C ILE A 113 7.62 -5.61 -9.50
N LEU A 114 7.10 -6.72 -8.97
CA LEU A 114 7.71 -8.03 -9.10
C LEU A 114 7.77 -8.45 -10.57
N ARG A 115 6.67 -8.30 -11.32
CA ARG A 115 6.64 -8.55 -12.78
C ARG A 115 7.71 -7.74 -13.52
N ARG A 116 7.90 -6.47 -13.15
CA ARG A 116 8.92 -5.60 -13.76
C ARG A 116 10.34 -6.06 -13.45
N ILE A 117 10.60 -6.54 -12.23
CA ILE A 117 11.95 -6.91 -11.77
C ILE A 117 12.35 -8.30 -12.23
N THR A 118 11.45 -9.29 -12.12
CA THR A 118 11.78 -10.69 -12.40
C THR A 118 11.37 -11.14 -13.79
N GLY A 119 10.49 -10.40 -14.47
CA GLY A 119 9.98 -10.78 -15.80
C GLY A 119 9.09 -12.02 -15.81
N VAL A 120 8.81 -12.62 -14.65
CA VAL A 120 7.98 -13.83 -14.51
C VAL A 120 6.51 -13.44 -14.49
N ASP A 121 5.69 -14.25 -15.19
CA ASP A 121 4.24 -14.08 -15.20
C ASP A 121 3.64 -14.49 -13.84
N VAL A 122 3.22 -13.47 -13.10
CA VAL A 122 2.77 -13.58 -11.72
C VAL A 122 1.37 -14.19 -11.63
N GLU A 123 0.60 -14.24 -12.73
CA GLU A 123 -0.69 -14.95 -12.77
C GLU A 123 -0.53 -16.47 -12.70
N ALA A 124 0.55 -17.01 -13.29
CA ALA A 124 0.91 -18.41 -13.12
C ALA A 124 1.24 -18.71 -11.65
N LEU A 125 2.01 -17.83 -11.00
CA LEU A 125 2.33 -17.94 -9.57
C LEU A 125 1.10 -17.78 -8.67
N ARG A 126 0.16 -16.88 -9.00
CA ARG A 126 -1.13 -16.73 -8.30
C ARG A 126 -1.98 -18.00 -8.43
N LYS A 127 -2.04 -18.60 -9.62
CA LYS A 127 -2.81 -19.82 -9.88
C LYS A 127 -2.23 -21.03 -9.15
N GLU A 128 -0.91 -21.10 -9.03
CA GLU A 128 -0.22 -22.20 -8.34
C GLU A 128 -0.22 -22.02 -6.81
N THR A 129 -0.16 -20.78 -6.32
CA THR A 129 -0.27 -20.47 -4.88
C THR A 129 -1.71 -20.39 -4.37
N ALA A 130 -2.71 -20.43 -5.25
CA ALA A 130 -4.13 -20.49 -4.88
C ALA A 130 -4.45 -21.71 -4.01
N HIS A 131 -3.78 -22.84 -4.23
CA HIS A 131 -3.95 -24.08 -3.45
C HIS A 131 -3.44 -23.94 -1.99
N ILE A 132 -2.57 -22.97 -1.69
CA ILE A 132 -2.02 -22.77 -0.33
C ILE A 132 -3.07 -22.13 0.61
N VAL A 133 -4.19 -21.63 0.07
CA VAL A 133 -5.24 -20.98 0.85
C VAL A 133 -6.28 -21.97 1.37
N GLU A 134 -6.42 -23.15 0.76
CA GLU A 134 -7.39 -24.17 1.19
C GLU A 134 -6.87 -25.14 2.25
N ASN A 135 -5.54 -25.30 2.41
CA ASN A 135 -4.96 -26.32 3.29
C ASN A 135 -4.23 -25.74 4.50
N GLU A 136 -4.90 -24.92 5.32
CA GLU A 136 -4.45 -24.70 6.71
C GLU A 136 -5.54 -24.02 7.57
N ASP A 137 -6.74 -24.61 7.58
CA ASP A 137 -7.42 -24.76 8.86
C ASP A 137 -6.80 -26.00 9.52
N PRO A 138 -6.14 -25.91 10.69
CA PRO A 138 -5.81 -27.10 11.43
C PRO A 138 -7.14 -27.74 11.81
N ASP A 139 -7.48 -28.85 11.15
CA ASP A 139 -8.54 -29.74 11.56
C ASP A 139 -8.32 -30.06 13.06
N PRO A 140 -9.24 -29.67 13.96
CA PRO A 140 -9.07 -29.93 15.38
C PRO A 140 -9.27 -31.42 15.73
N ALA A 141 -9.45 -32.32 14.76
CA ALA A 141 -9.83 -33.71 15.01
C ALA A 141 -8.73 -34.77 14.89
N THR A 142 -7.55 -34.52 14.29
CA THR A 142 -6.59 -35.63 14.13
C THR A 142 -5.14 -35.16 14.13
N GLY A 143 -4.41 -35.47 15.19
CA GLY A 143 -2.96 -35.28 15.28
C GLY A 143 -2.22 -36.34 14.47
N GLU A 144 -2.26 -36.24 13.13
CA GLU A 144 -1.38 -37.01 12.26
C GLU A 144 -0.19 -36.16 11.78
N ILE A 145 0.97 -36.64 12.18
CA ILE A 145 2.28 -36.24 11.73
C ILE A 145 2.37 -36.73 10.29
N ILE A 146 2.55 -35.84 9.31
CA ILE A 146 2.88 -36.28 7.95
C ILE A 146 4.32 -36.80 8.02
N GLU A 147 4.44 -38.12 8.18
CA GLU A 147 5.65 -38.87 7.92
C GLU A 147 6.05 -38.63 6.47
N HIS A 148 7.10 -37.83 6.26
CA HIS A 148 7.78 -37.85 4.98
C HIS A 148 8.46 -39.22 4.86
N GLU A 149 7.85 -40.06 4.03
CA GLU A 149 8.36 -41.32 3.52
C GLU A 149 9.68 -41.07 2.75
N THR A 150 10.80 -41.02 3.48
CA THR A 150 12.14 -41.15 2.89
C THR A 150 12.44 -42.62 2.67
N THR A 151 12.59 -42.96 1.40
CA THR A 151 12.95 -44.26 0.86
C THR A 151 14.25 -44.78 1.49
N GLU A 152 14.22 -46.04 1.92
CA GLU A 152 15.37 -46.80 2.41
C GLU A 152 16.47 -46.95 1.35
N SER A 153 17.73 -46.67 1.73
CA SER A 153 18.87 -47.55 1.43
C SER A 153 20.13 -47.13 2.19
N GLY A 154 20.41 -47.85 3.28
CA GLY A 154 21.61 -48.68 3.38
C GLY A 154 22.99 -48.06 3.72
N SER A 155 23.40 -48.30 4.96
CA SER A 155 24.77 -48.66 5.43
C SER A 155 25.79 -47.60 5.89
N SER A 156 25.81 -47.42 7.23
CA SER A 156 26.96 -47.67 8.17
C SER A 156 28.21 -46.73 8.18
N PRO A 157 29.08 -46.74 9.21
CA PRO A 157 28.86 -46.32 10.62
C PRO A 157 30.02 -45.46 11.22
N HIS A 158 29.73 -44.52 12.14
CA HIS A 158 30.62 -43.95 13.20
C HIS A 158 31.97 -43.26 12.74
N PRO A 159 32.75 -42.49 13.55
CA PRO A 159 32.69 -42.20 14.98
C PRO A 159 32.62 -40.72 15.40
N GLU A 160 32.35 -40.52 16.70
CA GLU A 160 32.63 -39.30 17.48
C GLU A 160 34.10 -38.89 17.38
N PRO A 161 34.43 -37.64 17.75
CA PRO A 161 35.17 -37.52 19.01
C PRO A 161 34.73 -36.36 19.91
N ASP A 162 34.84 -36.65 21.20
CA ASP A 162 34.92 -35.79 22.38
C ASP A 162 35.96 -34.66 22.29
N ALA A 163 35.71 -33.62 23.10
CA ALA A 163 36.63 -32.76 23.87
C ALA A 163 37.81 -32.07 23.12
N ASP A 164 38.26 -30.86 23.41
CA ASP A 164 38.34 -30.10 24.65
C ASP A 164 38.79 -28.66 24.29
N GLU A 165 38.65 -27.77 25.26
CA GLU A 165 39.59 -26.69 25.58
C GLU A 165 39.63 -25.35 24.82
N ALA A 166 39.58 -24.31 25.67
CA ALA A 166 40.25 -23.00 25.59
C ALA A 166 39.40 -21.76 25.25
N THR A 167 39.28 -20.94 26.29
CA THR A 167 38.67 -19.62 26.48
C THR A 167 39.52 -18.51 25.78
N PRO A 168 39.05 -17.23 25.70
CA PRO A 168 39.38 -16.20 24.71
C PRO A 168 40.56 -15.29 25.17
N PRO A 169 40.93 -14.18 24.47
CA PRO A 169 40.22 -12.89 24.67
C PRO A 169 40.26 -11.86 23.50
N ALA A 170 39.37 -10.87 23.63
CA ALA A 170 39.49 -9.42 23.34
C ALA A 170 39.94 -8.89 21.95
N SER A 171 39.21 -7.91 21.41
CA SER A 171 39.55 -6.47 21.54
C SER A 171 39.03 -5.60 20.38
N SER A 172 38.45 -4.47 20.79
CA SER A 172 38.21 -3.15 20.18
C SER A 172 38.69 -2.78 18.76
N ALA A 173 37.82 -2.03 18.07
CA ALA A 173 38.07 -0.72 17.40
C ALA A 173 36.78 -0.40 16.58
N GLU A 174 35.96 0.64 16.82
CA GLU A 174 36.18 2.10 16.87
C GLU A 174 37.08 2.64 15.76
N ILE A 175 36.44 3.15 14.69
CA ILE A 175 36.96 4.06 13.66
C ILE A 175 35.70 4.81 13.16
N ASP A 176 35.31 5.98 13.66
CA ASP A 176 35.90 7.32 13.51
C ASP A 176 36.43 7.61 12.10
N GLU A 177 35.58 8.20 11.25
CA GLU A 177 36.07 9.08 10.18
C GLU A 177 35.01 10.13 9.83
N SER A 178 35.22 11.34 10.35
CA SER A 178 34.80 12.57 9.70
C SER A 178 35.63 12.80 8.43
N PRO A 179 35.11 13.54 7.45
CA PRO A 179 35.79 14.80 7.20
C PRO A 179 34.85 16.00 7.05
N SER A 180 35.49 17.12 7.36
CA SER A 180 34.98 18.47 7.51
C SER A 180 34.80 19.21 6.17
N SER A 181 34.20 20.41 6.28
CA SER A 181 34.24 21.55 5.35
C SER A 181 33.23 21.49 4.18
N SER A 182 32.41 22.50 3.90
CA SER A 182 32.65 23.95 3.99
C SER A 182 31.36 24.75 4.13
N ILE A 183 31.41 25.78 4.96
CA ILE A 183 30.46 26.91 5.05
C ILE A 183 30.76 27.90 3.93
N SER A 184 29.73 28.47 3.31
CA SER A 184 29.72 29.86 2.81
C SER A 184 28.31 30.32 2.34
N PRO A 185 28.04 31.64 2.26
CA PRO A 185 26.82 32.25 2.78
C PRO A 185 25.80 32.73 1.72
N ILE A 186 24.64 33.11 2.26
CA ILE A 186 23.47 33.82 1.71
C ILE A 186 23.88 35.08 0.91
N PRO A 187 23.05 35.53 -0.05
CA PRO A 187 22.57 36.90 0.10
C PRO A 187 21.05 37.08 -0.10
N ASP A 188 20.57 37.97 0.75
CA ASP A 188 19.32 38.72 0.80
C ASP A 188 19.07 39.51 -0.50
N ALA A 189 17.81 39.63 -0.93
CA ALA A 189 17.38 40.66 -1.88
C ALA A 189 15.84 40.84 -1.88
N SER A 190 15.38 41.66 -0.93
CA SER A 190 14.50 42.82 -1.09
C SER A 190 13.33 42.81 -2.09
N THR A 191 12.15 43.02 -1.52
CA THR A 191 10.96 43.73 -2.03
C THR A 191 11.28 45.12 -2.60
N PRO A 192 10.48 45.62 -3.57
CA PRO A 192 9.59 46.77 -3.30
C PRO A 192 8.21 46.60 -3.99
N ASP A 193 7.08 46.81 -3.32
CA ASP A 193 6.37 48.08 -3.08
C ASP A 193 6.11 48.94 -4.33
N GLY A 194 4.84 49.27 -4.56
CA GLY A 194 4.38 50.12 -5.67
C GLY A 194 2.90 49.98 -6.02
N GLY A 195 1.99 50.47 -5.16
CA GLY A 195 0.74 51.10 -5.65
C GLY A 195 1.04 52.48 -6.27
N PRO A 196 0.08 53.23 -6.87
CA PRO A 196 -1.37 53.27 -6.57
C PRO A 196 -2.32 53.34 -7.81
N ALA A 197 -3.64 53.38 -7.52
CA ALA A 197 -4.83 53.56 -8.40
C ALA A 197 -4.94 55.00 -9.01
N PRO A 198 -6.08 55.51 -9.56
CA PRO A 198 -7.40 54.96 -9.97
C PRO A 198 -7.98 55.52 -11.32
N GLY A 199 -9.22 55.14 -11.67
CA GLY A 199 -10.13 55.85 -12.61
C GLY A 199 -10.42 55.08 -13.91
N GLU A 200 -11.58 55.10 -14.57
CA GLU A 200 -12.88 55.78 -14.44
C GLU A 200 -13.92 54.93 -15.21
N ASP A 201 -15.18 54.90 -14.76
CA ASP A 201 -16.34 54.45 -15.57
C ASP A 201 -16.66 55.48 -16.68
N PRO A 202 -17.23 55.06 -17.83
CA PRO A 202 -18.65 55.37 -18.02
C PRO A 202 -19.47 54.30 -18.78
N ALA A 203 -20.77 54.46 -18.58
CA ALA A 203 -21.92 53.67 -19.03
C ALA A 203 -22.11 53.48 -20.55
N GLY A 204 -22.77 52.35 -20.89
CA GLY A 204 -23.93 52.34 -21.79
C GLY A 204 -23.78 51.65 -23.16
N GLY A 205 -24.67 50.68 -23.44
CA GLY A 205 -25.22 50.48 -24.80
C GLY A 205 -25.03 49.11 -25.48
N GLU A 206 -26.05 48.25 -25.35
CA GLU A 206 -26.66 47.38 -26.38
C GLU A 206 -25.83 46.45 -27.30
N THR A 207 -25.92 45.15 -26.98
CA THR A 207 -26.26 43.99 -27.85
C THR A 207 -25.86 43.98 -29.34
N ALA A 208 -24.82 43.19 -29.63
CA ALA A 208 -24.64 42.40 -30.86
C ALA A 208 -23.82 41.13 -30.50
N PRO A 209 -23.93 40.00 -31.24
CA PRO A 209 -23.72 38.66 -30.70
C PRO A 209 -22.26 38.40 -30.35
N SER A 210 -21.97 38.49 -29.05
CA SER A 210 -20.67 38.17 -28.49
C SER A 210 -20.35 36.70 -28.71
N GLN A 211 -19.41 36.46 -29.62
CA GLN A 211 -18.49 35.35 -29.59
C GLN A 211 -18.12 35.00 -28.14
N PRO A 212 -18.33 33.76 -27.66
CA PRO A 212 -18.23 33.43 -26.25
C PRO A 212 -16.79 33.59 -25.73
N PRO A 213 -16.59 34.19 -24.55
CA PRO A 213 -15.27 34.38 -23.95
C PRO A 213 -14.65 33.04 -23.55
N ALA A 214 -13.33 32.97 -23.67
CA ALA A 214 -12.52 31.81 -23.32
C ALA A 214 -12.64 31.41 -21.84
N GLY A 215 -12.88 30.12 -21.57
CA GLY A 215 -12.42 29.41 -20.37
C GLY A 215 -13.19 29.63 -19.08
N SER A 216 -14.47 29.30 -19.01
CA SER A 216 -15.19 29.23 -17.74
C SER A 216 -14.75 28.02 -16.90
N GLU A 217 -14.89 28.09 -15.58
CA GLU A 217 -14.62 26.96 -14.66
C GLU A 217 -15.29 25.66 -15.12
N ASN A 218 -16.50 25.76 -15.68
CA ASN A 218 -17.22 24.63 -16.27
C ASN A 218 -16.48 24.00 -17.44
N GLU A 219 -15.79 24.78 -18.28
CA GLU A 219 -15.00 24.23 -19.39
C GLU A 219 -13.81 23.39 -18.86
N VAL A 220 -13.20 23.82 -17.76
CA VAL A 220 -12.14 23.06 -17.07
C VAL A 220 -12.69 21.74 -16.53
N LEU A 221 -13.87 21.78 -15.89
CA LEU A 221 -14.53 20.60 -15.34
C LEU A 221 -15.02 19.63 -16.42
N ILE A 222 -15.52 20.13 -17.55
CA ILE A 222 -15.91 19.30 -18.71
C ILE A 222 -14.68 18.59 -19.28
N ARG A 223 -13.56 19.30 -19.46
CA ARG A 223 -12.31 18.68 -19.93
C ARG A 223 -11.77 17.66 -18.94
N PHE A 224 -11.88 17.95 -17.64
CA PHE A 224 -11.50 17.01 -16.58
C PHE A 224 -12.33 15.73 -16.65
N ALA A 225 -13.66 15.84 -16.71
CA ALA A 225 -14.56 14.70 -16.85
C ALA A 225 -14.31 13.90 -18.14
N ALA A 226 -14.12 14.58 -19.27
CA ALA A 226 -13.86 13.96 -20.58
C ALA A 226 -12.54 13.18 -20.65
N ASP A 227 -11.51 13.62 -19.91
CA ASP A 227 -10.23 12.91 -19.83
C ASP A 227 -10.31 11.72 -18.84
N LEU A 228 -11.02 11.88 -17.73
CA LEU A 228 -11.02 10.91 -16.62
C LEU A 228 -12.00 9.74 -16.82
N LEU A 229 -13.26 10.03 -17.17
CA LEU A 229 -14.35 9.06 -17.15
C LEU A 229 -14.25 7.97 -18.24
N PRO A 230 -13.89 8.29 -19.50
CA PRO A 230 -13.71 7.26 -20.53
C PRO A 230 -12.54 6.32 -20.21
N LYS A 231 -11.49 6.84 -19.55
CA LYS A 231 -10.36 6.02 -19.11
C LYS A 231 -10.76 5.10 -17.96
N ALA A 232 -11.63 5.56 -17.05
CA ALA A 232 -12.16 4.73 -15.98
C ALA A 232 -13.07 3.61 -16.48
N ALA A 233 -13.77 3.82 -17.61
CA ALA A 233 -14.59 2.80 -18.24
C ALA A 233 -13.78 1.75 -19.01
N ASN A 234 -12.49 1.98 -19.25
CA ASN A 234 -11.62 1.03 -19.91
C ASN A 234 -10.92 0.13 -18.88
N ALA A 235 -11.31 -1.15 -18.85
CA ALA A 235 -10.77 -2.15 -17.92
C ALA A 235 -9.27 -2.46 -18.11
N GLU A 236 -8.66 -2.04 -19.22
CA GLU A 236 -7.22 -2.20 -19.46
C GLU A 236 -6.37 -1.13 -18.73
N ILE A 237 -7.00 -0.05 -18.26
CA ILE A 237 -6.31 1.06 -17.59
C ILE A 237 -6.29 0.79 -16.08
N SER A 238 -5.08 0.69 -15.53
CA SER A 238 -4.91 0.49 -14.08
C SER A 238 -5.46 1.67 -13.27
N THR A 239 -5.98 1.37 -12.08
CA THR A 239 -6.41 2.38 -11.09
C THR A 239 -5.28 3.33 -10.70
N GLY A 240 -4.03 2.86 -10.70
CA GLY A 240 -2.84 3.69 -10.48
C GLY A 240 -2.65 4.77 -11.56
N THR A 241 -2.92 4.45 -12.82
CA THR A 241 -2.88 5.42 -13.93
C THR A 241 -3.98 6.48 -13.77
N LEU A 242 -5.19 6.07 -13.34
CA LEU A 242 -6.30 7.00 -13.08
C LEU A 242 -5.96 7.96 -11.93
N LYS A 243 -5.41 7.45 -10.82
CA LYS A 243 -4.95 8.26 -9.68
C LYS A 243 -3.86 9.27 -10.09
N ALA A 244 -2.95 8.88 -10.99
CA ALA A 244 -1.91 9.79 -11.49
C ALA A 244 -2.48 10.94 -12.34
N ILE A 245 -3.48 10.65 -13.17
CA ILE A 245 -4.18 11.67 -13.97
C ILE A 245 -4.99 12.59 -13.05
N GLU A 246 -5.74 12.04 -12.11
CA GLU A 246 -6.48 12.78 -11.08
C GLU A 246 -5.55 13.75 -10.34
N LYS A 247 -4.42 13.25 -9.83
CA LYS A 247 -3.43 14.07 -9.12
C LYS A 247 -2.91 15.24 -9.97
N ARG A 248 -2.61 15.01 -11.25
CA ARG A 248 -2.14 16.05 -12.19
C ARG A 248 -3.18 17.17 -12.36
N TRP A 249 -4.46 16.83 -12.42
CA TRP A 249 -5.54 17.81 -12.54
C TRP A 249 -5.79 18.56 -11.23
N ILE A 250 -5.75 17.85 -10.09
CA ILE A 250 -5.92 18.44 -8.75
C ILE A 250 -4.81 19.44 -8.43
N GLU A 251 -3.55 19.09 -8.69
CA GLU A 251 -2.40 19.97 -8.43
C GLU A 251 -2.28 21.13 -9.43
N GLY A 252 -2.98 21.05 -10.56
CA GLY A 252 -2.95 22.04 -11.63
C GLY A 252 -4.24 22.87 -11.70
N ALA A 253 -5.09 22.52 -12.66
CA ALA A 253 -6.24 23.34 -13.04
C ALA A 253 -7.36 23.38 -11.99
N ILE A 254 -7.49 22.34 -11.14
CA ILE A 254 -8.56 22.26 -10.13
C ILE A 254 -8.19 23.01 -8.85
N ALA A 255 -6.90 23.16 -8.52
CA ALA A 255 -6.46 23.92 -7.35
C ALA A 255 -6.93 25.38 -7.38
N GLY A 256 -6.98 25.97 -8.60
CA GLY A 256 -7.39 27.35 -8.84
C GLY A 256 -8.91 27.57 -8.99
N LEU A 257 -9.74 26.53 -8.90
CA LEU A 257 -11.20 26.65 -9.01
C LEU A 257 -11.83 27.19 -7.71
N SER A 258 -13.03 27.75 -7.86
CA SER A 258 -13.98 28.02 -6.78
C SER A 258 -14.27 26.76 -5.93
N ASP A 259 -14.81 26.96 -4.72
CA ASP A 259 -15.17 25.84 -3.85
C ASP A 259 -16.28 24.96 -4.46
N ASP A 260 -17.25 25.57 -5.16
CA ASP A 260 -18.28 24.85 -5.92
C ASP A 260 -17.67 24.04 -7.08
N GLY A 261 -16.66 24.59 -7.77
CA GLY A 261 -15.91 23.89 -8.81
C GLY A 261 -15.12 22.70 -8.24
N LYS A 262 -14.53 22.86 -7.04
CA LYS A 262 -13.84 21.77 -6.34
C LYS A 262 -14.80 20.68 -5.88
N ASP A 263 -16.00 21.03 -5.43
CA ASP A 263 -17.04 20.05 -5.07
C ASP A 263 -17.52 19.27 -6.30
N THR A 264 -17.69 19.96 -7.43
CA THR A 264 -18.01 19.31 -8.71
C THR A 264 -16.86 18.39 -9.16
N ALA A 265 -15.60 18.80 -8.99
CA ALA A 265 -14.45 17.94 -9.26
C ALA A 265 -14.43 16.68 -8.37
N ARG A 266 -14.77 16.81 -7.08
CA ARG A 266 -14.89 15.67 -6.16
C ARG A 266 -16.00 14.70 -6.60
N LEU A 267 -17.12 15.23 -7.11
CA LEU A 267 -18.20 14.43 -7.67
C LEU A 267 -17.70 13.63 -8.88
N ILE A 268 -16.98 14.27 -9.83
CA ILE A 268 -16.36 13.60 -10.99
C ILE A 268 -15.41 12.47 -10.53
N CYS A 269 -14.58 12.70 -9.52
CA CYS A 269 -13.68 11.67 -8.97
C CYS A 269 -14.43 10.51 -8.30
N ALA A 270 -15.57 10.78 -7.66
CA ALA A 270 -16.42 9.74 -7.07
C ALA A 270 -17.05 8.87 -8.16
N THR A 271 -17.61 9.48 -9.22
CA THR A 271 -18.15 8.78 -10.39
C THR A 271 -17.09 7.93 -11.07
N MET A 272 -15.88 8.47 -11.28
CA MET A 272 -14.73 7.71 -11.81
C MET A 272 -14.45 6.44 -11.00
N ARG A 273 -14.42 6.53 -9.67
CA ARG A 273 -14.21 5.36 -8.79
C ARG A 273 -15.34 4.36 -8.88
N ASN A 274 -16.59 4.81 -9.01
CA ASN A 274 -17.73 3.90 -9.16
C ASN A 274 -17.67 3.15 -10.50
N ILE A 275 -17.27 3.83 -11.58
CA ILE A 275 -17.10 3.22 -12.91
C ILE A 275 -15.93 2.22 -12.90
N ALA A 276 -14.76 2.61 -12.36
CA ALA A 276 -13.58 1.74 -12.31
C ALA A 276 -13.82 0.47 -11.47
N ASN A 277 -14.64 0.55 -10.43
CA ASN A 277 -15.04 -0.60 -9.61
C ASN A 277 -16.21 -1.41 -10.22
N GLY A 278 -16.69 -1.06 -11.42
CA GLY A 278 -17.80 -1.74 -12.10
C GLY A 278 -19.17 -1.59 -11.40
N LYS A 279 -19.31 -0.64 -10.47
CA LYS A 279 -20.57 -0.41 -9.73
C LYS A 279 -21.65 0.24 -10.59
N VAL A 280 -21.23 1.07 -11.54
CA VAL A 280 -22.09 1.85 -12.44
C VAL A 280 -21.48 1.87 -13.85
N LYS A 281 -22.33 2.01 -14.87
CA LYS A 281 -21.87 2.15 -16.25
C LYS A 281 -21.69 3.62 -16.59
N LEU A 282 -20.66 3.94 -17.38
CA LEU A 282 -20.37 5.30 -17.85
C LEU A 282 -21.58 5.99 -18.45
N LYS A 283 -22.40 5.29 -19.24
CA LYS A 283 -23.57 5.86 -19.93
C LYS A 283 -24.66 6.36 -18.99
N ASP A 284 -24.86 5.68 -17.87
CA ASP A 284 -25.96 6.00 -16.95
C ASP A 284 -25.58 7.24 -16.12
N GLU A 285 -24.35 7.29 -15.62
CA GLU A 285 -23.83 8.41 -14.80
C GLU A 285 -23.40 9.62 -15.62
N ALA A 286 -22.97 9.44 -16.89
CA ALA A 286 -22.63 10.55 -17.76
C ALA A 286 -23.84 11.44 -18.07
N ALA A 287 -25.06 10.91 -18.03
CA ALA A 287 -26.26 11.73 -18.20
C ALA A 287 -26.48 12.68 -17.01
N GLU A 288 -26.34 12.17 -15.78
CA GLU A 288 -26.53 12.96 -14.56
C GLU A 288 -25.41 13.99 -14.38
N LEU A 289 -24.17 13.60 -14.64
CA LEU A 289 -23.03 14.50 -14.54
C LEU A 289 -23.03 15.59 -15.64
N ALA A 290 -23.52 15.26 -16.84
CA ALA A 290 -23.68 16.23 -17.91
C ALA A 290 -24.74 17.30 -17.59
N ASP A 291 -25.81 16.95 -16.87
CA ASP A 291 -26.82 17.91 -16.39
C ASP A 291 -26.19 18.88 -15.38
N VAL A 292 -25.40 18.37 -14.43
CA VAL A 292 -24.66 19.19 -13.43
C VAL A 292 -23.64 20.13 -14.11
N LEU A 293 -22.95 19.66 -15.14
CA LEU A 293 -21.95 20.44 -15.88
C LEU A 293 -22.56 21.35 -16.97
N GLY A 294 -23.87 21.24 -17.22
CA GLY A 294 -24.55 21.94 -18.31
C GLY A 294 -24.01 21.60 -19.70
N CYS A 295 -23.52 20.38 -19.90
CA CYS A 295 -22.93 19.90 -21.16
C CYS A 295 -23.70 18.72 -21.75
N SER A 296 -23.31 18.25 -22.94
CA SER A 296 -23.87 17.01 -23.49
C SER A 296 -23.15 15.79 -22.91
N PRO A 297 -23.84 14.64 -22.70
CA PRO A 297 -23.20 13.40 -22.22
C PRO A 297 -22.05 12.93 -23.12
N SER A 298 -22.15 13.18 -24.42
CA SER A 298 -21.09 12.86 -25.38
C SER A 298 -19.83 13.71 -25.21
N ALA A 299 -19.93 14.90 -24.60
CA ALA A 299 -18.76 15.75 -24.32
C ALA A 299 -17.86 15.16 -23.23
N ILE A 300 -18.39 14.29 -22.36
CA ILE A 300 -17.67 13.61 -21.29
C ILE A 300 -17.50 12.10 -21.53
N GLY A 301 -17.82 11.65 -22.76
CA GLY A 301 -17.60 10.29 -23.26
C GLY A 301 -18.68 9.26 -22.95
N GLY A 302 -19.90 9.69 -22.59
CA GLY A 302 -21.10 8.86 -22.50
C GLY A 302 -21.71 8.46 -23.84
#